data_AF-A0A1V5AIU1-F1
#
_entry.id   AF-A0A1V5AIU1-F1
#
_cell.length_a   1.000
_cell.length_b   1.000
_cell.length_c   1.000
_cell.angle_alpha   90.00
_cell.angle_beta   90.00
_cell.angle_gamma   90.00
#
_symmetry.space_group_name_H-M   'P 1'
#
loop_
_entity.id
_entity.type
_entity.pdbx_description
1 polymer ?
#
loop_
_entity_poly.entity_id
_entity_poly.type
_entity_poly.pdbx_seq_one_letter_code
_entity_poly.pdbx_strand_id
1 'polypeptide(L)'
;MGFLQEGERIILQDSAKSDFFGKGTLYLTNARMVFEVVSGGFLSKSTEIKIDQPIRSMKALSVSGRKGLQIHFEGNMEPTTLYVDNPEKWEASIRTIMAVSGS
;
A
#
# COMPACT_ATOMS: atom_id res chain seq x y z
N MET A 1 -12.15 -12.60 1.06
CA MET A 1 -11.99 -11.51 0.07
C MET A 1 -13.02 -10.43 0.32
N GLY A 2 -12.95 -9.73 1.47
CA GLY A 2 -14.05 -8.88 1.95
C GLY A 2 -13.89 -7.38 1.73
N PHE A 3 -12.71 -6.90 1.30
CA PHE A 3 -12.45 -5.46 1.15
C PHE A 3 -12.51 -4.95 -0.29
N LEU A 4 -12.44 -5.83 -1.30
CA LEU A 4 -12.41 -5.41 -2.71
C LEU A 4 -13.78 -4.87 -3.16
N GLN A 5 -13.76 -3.75 -3.86
CA GLN A 5 -14.94 -3.16 -4.51
C GLN A 5 -15.29 -3.93 -5.79
N GLU A 6 -16.49 -3.71 -6.32
CA GLU A 6 -16.93 -4.35 -7.57
C GLU A 6 -15.99 -3.97 -8.74
N GLY A 7 -15.49 -4.97 -9.46
CA GLY A 7 -14.53 -4.79 -10.55
C GLY A 7 -13.09 -4.51 -10.10
N GLU A 8 -12.83 -4.38 -8.79
CA GLU A 8 -11.49 -4.18 -8.24
C GLU A 8 -10.70 -5.49 -8.27
N ARG A 9 -9.45 -5.41 -8.72
CA ARG A 9 -8.55 -6.57 -8.83
C ARG A 9 -7.21 -6.28 -8.18
N ILE A 10 -6.70 -7.24 -7.43
CA ILE A 10 -5.35 -7.18 -6.86
C ILE A 10 -4.34 -7.35 -7.99
N ILE A 11 -3.43 -6.38 -8.11
CA ILE A 11 -2.30 -6.39 -9.05
C ILE A 11 -1.04 -6.88 -8.35
N LEU A 12 -0.78 -6.39 -7.15
CA LEU A 12 0.30 -6.87 -6.28
C LEU A 12 -0.20 -7.10 -4.87
N GLN A 13 0.39 -8.09 -4.21
CA GLN A 13 0.17 -8.38 -2.82
C GLN A 13 1.48 -8.94 -2.25
N ASP A 14 2.00 -8.31 -1.21
CA ASP A 14 3.21 -8.75 -0.52
C ASP A 14 3.12 -8.47 0.99
N SER A 15 3.95 -9.14 1.77
CA SER A 15 4.18 -8.75 3.16
C SER A 15 4.87 -7.38 3.20
N ALA A 16 4.44 -6.51 4.10
CA ALA A 16 5.03 -5.21 4.29
C ALA A 16 5.14 -4.84 5.78
N LYS A 17 6.01 -3.88 6.08
CA LYS A 17 6.13 -3.27 7.40
C LYS A 17 6.03 -1.75 7.30
N SER A 18 5.39 -1.12 8.27
CA SER A 18 5.48 0.31 8.54
C SER A 18 6.14 0.53 9.90
N ASP A 19 6.92 1.59 10.05
CA ASP A 19 7.48 1.96 11.36
C ASP A 19 6.38 2.42 12.34
N PHE A 20 5.26 2.95 11.83
CA PHE A 20 4.15 3.43 12.64
C PHE A 20 3.11 2.35 12.93
N PHE A 21 2.85 1.48 11.96
CA PHE A 21 1.74 0.53 12.05
C PHE A 21 2.16 -0.92 12.30
N GLY A 22 3.45 -1.26 12.17
CA GLY A 22 3.93 -2.63 12.33
C GLY A 22 3.84 -3.45 11.03
N LYS A 23 3.71 -4.77 11.15
CA LYS A 23 3.74 -5.71 10.03
C LYS A 23 2.33 -6.04 9.53
N GLY A 24 2.20 -6.18 8.23
CA GLY A 24 0.92 -6.47 7.59
C GLY A 24 1.07 -6.97 6.16
N THR A 25 -0.04 -6.99 5.45
CA THR A 25 -0.11 -7.28 4.03
C THR A 25 -0.43 -5.99 3.29
N LEU A 26 0.41 -5.65 2.31
CA LEU A 26 0.17 -4.53 1.41
C LEU A 26 -0.43 -5.06 0.12
N TYR A 27 -1.52 -4.43 -0.30
CA TYR A 27 -2.22 -4.73 -1.54
C TYR A 27 -2.18 -3.50 -2.44
N LEU A 28 -1.82 -3.72 -3.70
CA LEU A 28 -2.02 -2.78 -4.78
C LEU A 28 -3.12 -3.32 -5.67
N THR A 29 -4.19 -2.55 -5.83
CA THR A 29 -5.25 -2.88 -6.77
C THR A 29 -5.16 -1.98 -8.00
N ASN A 30 -6.00 -2.24 -8.99
CA ASN A 30 -6.18 -1.34 -10.14
C ASN A 30 -6.76 0.03 -9.76
N ALA A 31 -7.17 0.27 -8.51
CA ALA A 31 -7.79 1.52 -8.07
C ALA A 31 -7.08 2.20 -6.88
N ARG A 32 -6.60 1.43 -5.91
CA ARG A 32 -6.11 1.94 -4.62
C ARG A 32 -5.02 1.07 -4.02
N MET A 33 -4.38 1.61 -2.98
CA MET A 33 -3.47 0.90 -2.12
C MET A 33 -4.15 0.62 -0.78
N VAL A 34 -4.03 -0.62 -0.30
CA VAL A 34 -4.57 -1.04 0.99
C VAL A 34 -3.44 -1.65 1.83
N PHE A 35 -3.26 -1.19 3.06
CA PHE A 35 -2.34 -1.81 4.02
C PHE A 35 -3.13 -2.37 5.20
N GLU A 36 -3.21 -3.69 5.27
CA GLU A 36 -3.89 -4.42 6.32
C GLU A 36 -2.87 -4.92 7.35
N VAL A 37 -3.00 -4.47 8.59
CA VAL A 37 -2.14 -4.88 9.70
C VAL A 37 -2.87 -5.90 10.56
N VAL A 38 -2.17 -6.96 10.94
CA VAL A 38 -2.68 -7.92 11.92
C VAL A 38 -2.39 -7.35 13.31
N SER A 39 -3.44 -7.04 14.05
CA SER A 39 -3.39 -6.58 15.44
C SER A 39 -3.96 -7.63 16.39
N GLY A 40 -3.51 -7.62 17.65
CA GLY A 40 -4.03 -8.50 18.70
C GLY A 40 -3.13 -9.69 19.08
N GLY A 41 -3.40 -10.26 20.27
CA GLY A 41 -2.59 -11.32 20.86
C GLY A 41 -2.85 -12.71 20.27
N PHE A 42 -2.13 -13.72 20.78
CA PHE A 42 -2.18 -15.11 20.29
C PHE A 42 -3.60 -15.72 20.22
N LEU A 43 -4.53 -15.22 21.05
CA LEU A 43 -5.91 -15.69 21.15
C LEU A 43 -6.95 -14.82 20.42
N SER A 44 -6.60 -13.61 19.97
CA SER A 44 -7.54 -12.70 19.30
C SER A 44 -6.82 -11.90 18.20
N LYS A 45 -6.61 -12.54 17.05
CA LYS A 45 -6.10 -11.84 15.86
C LYS A 45 -7.24 -11.06 15.20
N SER A 46 -7.14 -9.74 15.19
CA SER A 46 -7.95 -8.84 14.38
C SER A 46 -7.13 -8.31 13.22
N THR A 47 -7.78 -7.98 12.10
CA THR A 47 -7.16 -7.22 11.03
C THR A 47 -7.66 -5.79 11.06
N GLU A 48 -6.77 -4.84 10.84
CA GLU A 48 -7.10 -3.42 10.79
C GLU A 48 -6.50 -2.80 9.52
N ILE A 49 -7.30 -2.02 8.79
CA ILE A 49 -6.85 -1.31 7.60
C ILE A 49 -6.24 0.02 8.03
N LYS A 50 -4.95 0.21 7.78
CA LYS A 50 -4.18 1.41 8.16
C LYS A 50 -3.96 2.36 6.99
N ILE A 51 -3.99 1.82 5.77
CA ILE A 51 -3.99 2.61 4.54
C ILE A 51 -5.14 2.07 3.68
N ASP A 52 -5.99 2.97 3.23
CA ASP A 52 -7.01 2.73 2.20
C ASP A 52 -7.08 4.01 1.37
N GLN A 53 -6.24 4.09 0.33
CA GLN A 53 -6.02 5.34 -0.40
C GLN A 53 -6.02 5.11 -1.92
N PRO A 54 -6.84 5.86 -2.69
CA PRO A 54 -6.81 5.80 -4.15
C PRO A 54 -5.41 6.03 -4.70
N ILE A 55 -5.02 5.31 -5.75
CA ILE A 55 -3.71 5.55 -6.40
C ILE A 55 -3.63 6.97 -6.96
N ARG A 56 -4.76 7.55 -7.37
CA ARG A 56 -4.86 8.93 -7.85
C ARG A 56 -4.61 9.99 -6.76
N SER A 57 -4.73 9.66 -5.47
CA SER A 57 -4.40 10.62 -4.41
C SER A 57 -2.90 10.65 -4.12
N MET A 58 -2.09 9.82 -4.77
CA MET A 58 -0.63 9.81 -4.57
C MET A 58 0.02 11.01 -5.25
N LYS A 59 0.63 11.90 -4.44
CA LYS A 59 1.37 13.09 -4.88
C LYS A 59 2.82 12.80 -5.21
N ALA A 60 3.45 11.92 -4.44
CA ALA A 60 4.84 11.53 -4.65
C ALA A 60 5.05 10.06 -4.29
N LEU A 61 5.97 9.45 -5.03
CA LEU A 61 6.40 8.06 -4.87
C LEU A 61 7.90 8.00 -5.12
N SER A 62 8.63 7.38 -4.18
CA SER A 62 10.05 7.13 -4.33
C SER A 62 10.45 5.84 -3.63
N VAL A 63 11.55 5.25 -4.11
CA VAL A 63 12.23 4.16 -3.43
C VAL A 63 13.32 4.73 -2.53
N SER A 64 13.34 4.32 -1.26
CA SER A 64 14.33 4.73 -0.26
C SER A 64 15.12 3.51 0.21
N GLY A 65 16.42 3.49 -0.11
CA GLY A 65 17.31 2.37 0.20
C GLY A 65 16.89 1.06 -0.48
N ARG A 66 17.25 -0.09 0.11
CA ARG A 66 17.03 -1.41 -0.50
C ARG A 66 15.59 -1.95 -0.37
N LYS A 67 14.80 -1.42 0.55
CA LYS A 67 13.47 -1.97 0.90
C LYS A 67 12.37 -0.93 1.12
N GLY A 68 12.68 0.35 1.18
CA GLY A 68 11.71 1.39 1.50
C GLY A 68 10.96 1.87 0.27
N LEU A 69 9.64 1.89 0.36
CA LEU A 69 8.74 2.57 -0.55
C LEU A 69 8.15 3.77 0.19
N GLN A 70 8.56 4.98 -0.17
CA GLN A 70 8.07 6.21 0.43
C GLN A 70 6.95 6.78 -0.43
N ILE A 71 5.81 7.03 0.20
CA ILE A 71 4.57 7.41 -0.47
C ILE A 71 3.99 8.65 0.20
N HIS A 72 3.65 9.65 -0.59
CA HIS A 72 2.92 10.83 -0.10
C HIS A 72 1.55 10.88 -0.75
N PHE A 73 0.51 10.75 0.06
CA PHE A 73 -0.88 10.93 -0.36
C PHE A 73 -1.36 12.37 -0.14
N GLU A 74 -2.32 12.80 -0.94
CA GLU A 74 -3.03 14.05 -0.77
C GLU A 74 -3.72 14.12 0.60
N GLY A 75 -3.59 15.27 1.28
CA GLY A 75 -4.16 15.49 2.60
C GLY A 75 -3.29 14.98 3.76
N ASN A 76 -2.27 14.17 3.50
CA ASN A 76 -1.30 13.77 4.52
C ASN A 76 -0.23 14.85 4.69
N MET A 77 0.08 15.19 5.94
CA MET A 77 1.17 16.12 6.26
C MET A 77 2.54 15.54 5.94
N GLU A 78 2.74 14.24 6.23
CA GLU A 78 4.04 13.57 6.12
C GLU A 78 3.96 12.36 5.17
N PRO A 79 5.05 12.04 4.43
CA PRO A 79 5.15 10.81 3.68
C PRO A 79 5.12 9.58 4.59
N THR A 80 4.48 8.51 4.11
CA THR A 80 4.49 7.19 4.76
C THR A 80 5.55 6.31 4.12
N THR A 81 6.39 5.68 4.94
CA THR A 81 7.36 4.68 4.48
C THR A 81 6.84 3.27 4.74
N LEU A 82 6.80 2.46 3.70
CA LEU A 82 6.46 1.04 3.74
C LEU A 82 7.68 0.22 3.31
N TYR A 83 8.07 -0.75 4.12
CA TYR A 83 9.14 -1.67 3.80
C TYR A 83 8.57 -2.92 3.14
N VAL A 84 8.98 -3.16 1.89
CA VAL A 84 8.59 -4.32 1.07
C VAL A 84 9.85 -5.01 0.54
N ASP A 85 9.73 -6.27 0.13
CA ASP A 85 10.90 -7.02 -0.34
C ASP A 85 11.44 -6.55 -1.69
N ASN A 86 10.59 -6.00 -2.56
CA ASN A 86 11.00 -5.45 -3.85
C ASN A 86 10.33 -4.08 -4.11
N PRO A 87 10.88 -2.99 -3.56
CA PRO A 87 10.27 -1.66 -3.68
C PRO A 87 10.25 -1.14 -5.13
N GLU A 88 11.19 -1.53 -5.98
CA GLU A 88 11.24 -1.16 -7.40
C GLU A 88 10.06 -1.77 -8.18
N LYS A 89 9.74 -3.05 -7.95
CA LYS A 89 8.57 -3.70 -8.54
C LYS A 89 7.27 -2.99 -8.14
N TRP A 90 7.18 -2.58 -6.88
CA TRP A 90 6.04 -1.83 -6.37
C TRP A 90 5.95 -0.46 -7.03
N GLU A 91 7.05 0.29 -7.10
CA GLU A 91 7.10 1.59 -7.76
C GLU A 91 6.68 1.49 -9.24
N ALA A 92 7.28 0.58 -10.00
CA ALA A 92 6.96 0.38 -11.41
C ALA A 92 5.48 0.06 -11.63
N SER A 93 4.90 -0.78 -10.76
CA SER A 93 3.49 -1.18 -10.85
C SER A 93 2.55 -0.02 -10.53
N ILE A 94 2.85 0.77 -9.49
CA ILE A 94 2.07 1.97 -9.15
C ILE A 94 2.12 2.99 -10.29
N ARG A 95 3.32 3.27 -10.83
CA ARG A 95 3.49 4.20 -11.97
C ARG A 95 2.71 3.74 -13.20
N THR A 96 2.71 2.43 -13.48
CA THR A 96 1.92 1.86 -14.58
C THR A 96 0.43 2.09 -14.39
N ILE A 97 -0.10 1.84 -13.18
CA ILE A 97 -1.52 2.07 -12.88
C ILE A 97 -1.88 3.55 -13.00
N MET A 98 -1.03 4.45 -12.51
CA MET A 98 -1.22 5.91 -12.64
C MET A 98 -1.30 6.34 -14.11
N ALA A 99 -0.42 5.81 -14.97
CA ALA A 99 -0.40 6.13 -16.39
C ALA A 99 -1.67 5.66 -17.13
N VAL A 100 -2.12 4.42 -16.84
CA VAL A 100 -3.33 3.84 -17.46
C VAL A 100 -4.61 4.52 -16.94
N SER A 101 -4.63 4.93 -15.67
CA SER A 101 -5.81 5.51 -15.04
C SER A 101 -5.98 7.02 -15.28
N GLY A 102 -4.98 7.68 -15.87
CA GLY A 102 -5.01 9.10 -16.24
C GLY A 102 -5.40 9.38 -17.69
N SER A 103 -5.75 8.32 -18.45
CA SER A 103 -6.28 8.39 -19.81
C SER A 103 -7.81 8.46 -19.81
#